data_AF-A0A369VEQ3-F1
#
_entry.id   AF-A0A369VEQ3-F1
#
_cell.length_a   1.000
_cell.length_b   1.000
_cell.length_c   1.000
_cell.angle_alpha   90.00
_cell.angle_beta   90.00
_cell.angle_gamma   90.00
#
_symmetry.space_group_name_H-M   'P 1'
#
loop_
_entity.id
_entity.type
_entity.pdbx_description
1 polymer ?
#
loop_
_entity_poly.entity_id
_entity_poly.type
_entity_poly.pdbx_seq_one_letter_code
_entity_poly.pdbx_strand_id
1 'polypeptide(L)'
;MTGTGGEEMGAQAARSRALAVLRVRSRALAVALLPAAVAVVLLVGGATGRLAGSGWDAARWTVSVVAVLVLATAAAVALVVARSRPAATPTVTIAEESAPDLYRMVRDLADRLDVPAPSAIALTPDCDSWLEDRTHPAHGPPPAPRQTDPAVPGGPARPRGGAGPVLVIGSPFLWWMRVGELRAVLAPVVAGTGPSAHPDIAAARRFIRGLDAAVAVASAGRRNPLARAACAGLGRVCRLLLRACRVHAAQMERGVASAAAERAQAVDYGLRIAAQEQVGLAYAGWDRLLTRVALPAWRMGRWPSRLDVGVVAALTELSRRDRLAEGFASRLGERPACDLLEEPGAMDEAVSLLTARLFHGGPETGPDWSPVDWDEYPEEVVDRTWRTDAARLHRVLDTLGVRRAAEEDTAPGTEGPTLARVLDHLTAPADDPATPPAPAAPTTPPTPQATTASAPRTAPHPPTGEAPAPAETLADPEDDDDLGGTTTRGAALAAGLSAQLAREEAAAQRAGAGTAAPTTPAAAAGAVGPDAALWDDGALPLLPLQPPRSGREILTAHITAMVCCAAMDTAGATPGLDWLDGPSLLFDGARAADLAPSVLSLVETGDPGPLRDWMTELGIRPEKPVRLV
;
A
#
# COMPACT_ATOMS: atom_id res chain seq x y z
N MET A 1 30.67 34.64 -0.44
CA MET A 1 30.80 34.37 -1.89
C MET A 1 31.34 32.94 -2.04
N THR A 2 30.54 31.96 -1.64
CA THR A 2 31.02 30.62 -1.23
C THR A 2 30.02 29.48 -1.49
N GLY A 3 28.79 29.77 -1.94
CA GLY A 3 27.77 28.73 -2.20
C GLY A 3 27.92 28.03 -3.54
N THR A 4 28.28 28.76 -4.60
CA THR A 4 28.32 28.26 -5.99
C THR A 4 29.20 27.02 -6.19
N GLY A 5 30.30 26.91 -5.44
CA GLY A 5 31.18 25.74 -5.49
C GLY A 5 30.53 24.44 -5.02
N GLY A 6 29.53 24.50 -4.13
CA GLY A 6 28.78 23.31 -3.67
C GLY A 6 27.93 22.72 -4.78
N GLU A 7 27.00 23.53 -5.31
CA GLU A 7 26.05 23.11 -6.35
C GLU A 7 26.76 22.52 -7.59
N GLU A 8 27.87 23.14 -8.00
CA GLU A 8 28.70 22.63 -9.08
C GLU A 8 29.30 21.26 -8.75
N MET A 9 29.84 21.05 -7.54
CA MET A 9 30.37 19.74 -7.12
C MET A 9 29.29 18.66 -7.10
N GLY A 10 28.09 18.95 -6.58
CA GLY A 10 26.97 18.02 -6.56
C GLY A 10 26.54 17.60 -7.98
N ALA A 11 26.33 18.58 -8.86
CA ALA A 11 25.94 18.33 -10.25
C ALA A 11 27.04 17.61 -11.06
N GLN A 12 28.31 17.98 -10.88
CA GLN A 12 29.45 17.30 -11.49
C GLN A 12 29.60 15.85 -10.99
N ALA A 13 29.40 15.61 -9.68
CA ALA A 13 29.41 14.28 -9.09
C ALA A 13 28.29 13.42 -9.69
N ALA A 14 27.06 13.92 -9.77
CA ALA A 14 25.94 13.25 -10.43
C ALA A 14 26.28 12.89 -11.90
N ARG A 15 26.76 13.87 -12.68
CA ARG A 15 27.17 13.67 -14.08
C ARG A 15 28.27 12.61 -14.22
N SER A 16 29.27 12.59 -13.34
CA SER A 16 30.36 11.60 -13.37
C SER A 16 29.84 10.15 -13.22
N ARG A 17 28.78 9.98 -12.41
CA ARG A 17 28.11 8.69 -12.16
C ARG A 17 27.14 8.34 -13.28
N ALA A 18 26.44 9.30 -13.87
CA ALA A 18 25.68 9.12 -15.11
C ALA A 18 26.57 8.60 -16.25
N LEU A 19 27.73 9.22 -16.46
CA LEU A 19 28.75 8.75 -17.40
C LEU A 19 29.32 7.37 -17.03
N ALA A 20 29.26 6.93 -15.76
CA ALA A 20 29.61 5.56 -15.36
C ALA A 20 28.52 4.55 -15.77
N VAL A 21 27.23 4.87 -15.58
CA VAL A 21 26.09 4.09 -16.09
C VAL A 21 26.17 3.95 -17.62
N LEU A 22 26.42 5.04 -18.34
CA LEU A 22 26.57 5.02 -19.80
C LEU A 22 27.82 4.23 -20.25
N ARG A 23 28.90 4.19 -19.45
CA ARG A 23 30.05 3.30 -19.68
C ARG A 23 29.71 1.81 -19.50
N VAL A 24 28.78 1.43 -18.62
CA VAL A 24 28.28 0.05 -18.55
C VAL A 24 27.56 -0.33 -19.85
N ARG A 25 26.66 0.54 -20.34
CA ARG A 25 25.98 0.37 -21.64
C ARG A 25 26.97 0.20 -22.80
N SER A 26 27.96 1.09 -22.90
CA SER A 26 28.97 1.04 -23.97
C SER A 26 29.88 -0.19 -23.87
N ARG A 27 30.21 -0.66 -22.67
CA ARG A 27 30.94 -1.92 -22.46
C ARG A 27 30.14 -3.15 -22.91
N ALA A 28 28.84 -3.20 -22.60
CA ALA A 28 27.97 -4.28 -23.05
C ALA A 28 27.86 -4.33 -24.59
N LEU A 29 27.73 -3.17 -25.24
CA LEU A 29 27.77 -3.05 -26.70
C LEU A 29 29.13 -3.49 -27.28
N ALA A 30 30.24 -3.07 -26.67
CA ALA A 30 31.57 -3.47 -27.11
C ALA A 30 31.78 -4.99 -27.04
N VAL A 31 31.30 -5.65 -25.97
CA VAL A 31 31.35 -7.12 -25.84
C VAL A 31 30.51 -7.80 -26.93
N ALA A 32 29.33 -7.28 -27.26
CA ALA A 32 28.51 -7.81 -28.36
C ALA A 32 29.16 -7.61 -29.74
N LEU A 33 30.02 -6.60 -29.92
CA LEU A 33 30.76 -6.35 -31.15
C LEU A 33 32.03 -7.22 -31.31
N LEU A 34 32.55 -7.85 -30.25
CA LEU A 34 33.78 -8.64 -30.31
C LEU A 34 33.77 -9.75 -31.38
N PRO A 35 32.72 -10.60 -31.51
CA PRO A 35 32.72 -11.64 -32.53
C PRO A 35 32.72 -11.08 -33.95
N ALA A 36 32.08 -9.92 -34.18
CA ALA A 36 32.08 -9.24 -35.46
C ALA A 36 33.47 -8.67 -35.81
N ALA A 37 34.19 -8.12 -34.82
CA ALA A 37 35.57 -7.68 -35.02
C ALA A 37 36.49 -8.87 -35.40
N VAL A 38 36.34 -10.02 -34.74
CA VAL A 38 37.09 -11.25 -35.10
C VAL A 38 36.69 -11.75 -36.50
N ALA A 39 35.40 -11.74 -36.84
CA ALA A 39 34.92 -12.11 -38.19
C ALA A 39 35.57 -11.23 -39.27
N VAL A 40 35.63 -9.91 -39.07
CA VAL A 40 36.30 -8.97 -39.99
C VAL A 40 37.79 -9.28 -40.13
N VAL A 41 38.50 -9.60 -39.03
CA VAL A 41 39.92 -10.01 -39.09
C VAL A 41 40.09 -11.32 -39.88
N LEU A 42 39.22 -12.30 -39.70
CA LEU A 42 39.27 -13.57 -40.45
C LEU A 42 38.89 -13.41 -41.94
N LEU A 43 38.00 -12.46 -42.27
CA LEU A 43 37.67 -12.08 -43.64
C LEU A 43 38.85 -11.39 -44.34
N VAL A 44 39.43 -10.36 -43.71
CA VAL A 44 40.59 -9.63 -44.25
C VAL A 44 41.83 -10.52 -44.33
N GLY A 45 42.08 -11.36 -43.34
CA GLY A 45 43.17 -12.34 -43.36
C GLY A 45 43.05 -13.38 -44.48
N GLY A 46 41.82 -13.78 -44.81
CA GLY A 46 41.53 -14.61 -46.00
C GLY A 46 41.78 -13.86 -47.31
N ALA A 47 41.22 -12.66 -47.45
CA ALA A 47 41.36 -11.82 -48.66
C ALA A 47 42.81 -11.40 -48.95
N THR A 48 43.65 -11.29 -47.91
CA THR A 48 45.10 -10.99 -48.03
C THR A 48 45.96 -12.25 -48.15
N GLY A 49 45.36 -13.44 -48.26
CA GLY A 49 46.06 -14.73 -48.42
C GLY A 49 46.82 -15.22 -47.18
N ARG A 50 46.79 -14.50 -46.07
CA ARG A 50 47.53 -14.84 -44.83
C ARG A 50 46.84 -15.92 -43.99
N LEU A 51 45.52 -16.06 -44.10
CA LEU A 51 44.70 -17.04 -43.39
C LEU A 51 43.88 -17.87 -44.40
N ALA A 52 44.58 -18.61 -45.27
CA ALA A 52 44.01 -19.45 -46.31
C ALA A 52 44.03 -20.94 -45.95
N GLY A 53 43.02 -21.69 -46.39
CA GLY A 53 42.90 -23.15 -46.19
C GLY A 53 41.60 -23.53 -45.46
N SER A 54 41.15 -24.77 -45.67
CA SER A 54 39.81 -25.24 -45.27
C SER A 54 39.47 -25.04 -43.79
N GLY A 55 40.44 -25.19 -42.89
CA GLY A 55 40.25 -24.92 -41.46
C GLY A 55 40.00 -23.42 -41.15
N TRP A 56 40.68 -22.51 -41.87
CA TRP A 56 40.43 -21.07 -41.76
C TRP A 56 39.10 -20.67 -42.39
N ASP A 57 38.68 -21.34 -43.47
CA ASP A 57 37.39 -21.08 -44.12
C ASP A 57 36.23 -21.54 -43.22
N ALA A 58 36.34 -22.71 -42.58
CA ALA A 58 35.39 -23.20 -41.58
C ALA A 58 35.34 -22.28 -40.34
N ALA A 59 36.49 -21.85 -39.82
CA ALA A 59 36.55 -20.88 -38.73
C ALA A 59 35.89 -19.54 -39.10
N ARG A 60 36.17 -19.01 -40.29
CA ARG A 60 35.59 -17.75 -40.80
C ARG A 60 34.07 -17.84 -40.91
N TRP A 61 33.52 -18.91 -41.47
CA TRP A 61 32.08 -19.16 -41.50
C TRP A 61 31.47 -19.24 -40.10
N THR A 62 32.08 -20.03 -39.21
CA THR A 62 31.58 -20.26 -37.86
C THR A 62 31.53 -18.96 -37.05
N VAL A 63 32.62 -18.18 -37.04
CA VAL A 63 32.69 -16.90 -36.34
C VAL A 63 31.76 -15.85 -36.98
N SER A 64 31.57 -15.86 -38.30
CA SER A 64 30.62 -14.94 -38.96
C SER A 64 29.17 -15.24 -38.59
N VAL A 65 28.77 -16.52 -38.55
CA VAL A 65 27.43 -16.93 -38.10
C VAL A 65 27.20 -16.57 -36.63
N VAL A 66 28.19 -16.85 -35.75
CA VAL A 66 28.13 -16.44 -34.34
C VAL A 66 28.02 -14.91 -34.21
N ALA A 67 28.77 -14.14 -35.00
CA ALA A 67 28.69 -12.68 -35.00
C ALA A 67 27.30 -12.16 -35.40
N VAL A 68 26.70 -12.69 -36.46
CA VAL A 68 25.33 -12.32 -36.88
C VAL A 68 24.31 -12.64 -35.78
N LEU A 69 24.40 -13.81 -35.14
CA LEU A 69 23.51 -14.21 -34.05
C LEU A 69 23.67 -13.34 -32.79
N VAL A 70 24.91 -12.99 -32.41
CA VAL A 70 25.19 -12.10 -31.27
C VAL A 70 24.71 -10.68 -31.55
N LEU A 71 24.90 -10.16 -32.76
CA LEU A 71 24.39 -8.84 -33.14
C LEU A 71 22.86 -8.80 -33.22
N ALA A 72 22.22 -9.83 -33.78
CA ALA A 72 20.76 -9.93 -33.84
C ALA A 72 20.12 -10.02 -32.44
N THR A 73 20.71 -10.81 -31.54
CA THR A 73 20.23 -10.90 -30.15
C THR A 73 20.50 -9.62 -29.36
N ALA A 74 21.65 -8.97 -29.52
CA ALA A 74 21.93 -7.67 -28.91
C ALA A 74 20.97 -6.57 -29.42
N ALA A 75 20.67 -6.56 -30.73
CA ALA A 75 19.69 -5.64 -31.31
C ALA A 75 18.27 -5.91 -30.80
N ALA A 76 17.87 -7.18 -30.63
CA ALA A 76 16.58 -7.53 -30.03
C ALA A 76 16.48 -7.07 -28.56
N VAL A 77 17.52 -7.30 -27.75
CA VAL A 77 17.57 -6.81 -26.35
C VAL A 77 17.49 -5.27 -26.32
N ALA A 78 18.25 -4.58 -27.16
CA ALA A 78 18.21 -3.12 -27.24
C ALA A 78 16.84 -2.58 -27.69
N LEU A 79 16.18 -3.26 -28.65
CA LEU A 79 14.84 -2.91 -29.11
C LEU A 79 13.78 -3.09 -28.03
N VAL A 80 13.86 -4.16 -27.23
CA VAL A 80 12.96 -4.36 -26.09
C VAL A 80 13.22 -3.29 -25.02
N VAL A 81 14.48 -3.06 -24.63
CA VAL A 81 14.84 -1.99 -23.67
C VAL A 81 14.38 -0.60 -24.11
N ALA A 82 14.36 -0.31 -25.41
CA ALA A 82 13.90 0.97 -25.95
C ALA A 82 12.37 1.08 -26.17
N ARG A 83 11.63 -0.04 -26.14
CA ARG A 83 10.17 -0.08 -26.38
C ARG A 83 9.33 -0.51 -25.18
N SER A 84 9.91 -1.19 -24.19
CA SER A 84 9.22 -1.49 -22.94
C SER A 84 8.79 -0.18 -22.27
N ARG A 85 7.54 -0.13 -21.79
CA ARG A 85 7.04 0.97 -20.98
C ARG A 85 7.61 0.85 -19.57
N PRO A 86 8.36 1.85 -19.05
CA PRO A 86 8.63 1.95 -17.63
C PRO A 86 7.32 1.95 -16.84
N ALA A 87 7.36 1.43 -15.62
CA ALA A 87 6.32 1.76 -14.65
C ALA A 87 6.33 3.28 -14.42
N ALA A 88 5.15 3.87 -14.36
CA ALA A 88 4.94 5.24 -13.92
C ALA A 88 3.94 5.18 -12.76
N THR A 89 4.18 5.94 -11.69
CA THR A 89 3.26 6.00 -10.56
C THR A 89 1.90 6.51 -11.03
N PRO A 90 0.78 5.84 -10.69
CA PRO A 90 -0.55 6.36 -10.93
C PRO A 90 -0.76 7.70 -10.22
N THR A 91 -1.33 8.68 -10.91
CA THR A 91 -1.51 10.06 -10.41
C THR A 91 -2.73 10.70 -11.04
N VAL A 92 -3.42 11.59 -10.32
CA VAL A 92 -4.39 12.52 -10.92
C VAL A 92 -3.62 13.66 -11.61
N THR A 93 -3.90 13.96 -12.87
CA THR A 93 -3.24 15.05 -13.61
C THR A 93 -3.94 16.39 -13.33
N ILE A 94 -3.17 17.44 -13.04
CA ILE A 94 -3.73 18.79 -12.82
C ILE A 94 -3.60 19.59 -14.12
N ALA A 95 -4.72 19.99 -14.72
CA ALA A 95 -4.73 20.91 -15.85
C ALA A 95 -4.30 22.31 -15.39
N GLU A 96 -3.62 23.07 -16.26
CA GLU A 96 -3.19 24.43 -15.89
C GLU A 96 -4.38 25.37 -15.62
N GLU A 97 -5.49 25.13 -16.31
CA GLU A 97 -6.75 25.86 -16.14
C GLU A 97 -7.48 25.56 -14.82
N SER A 98 -7.22 24.42 -14.16
CA SER A 98 -7.82 24.09 -12.85
C SER A 98 -6.92 24.40 -11.65
N ALA A 99 -5.71 24.91 -11.87
CA ALA A 99 -4.78 25.33 -10.81
C ALA A 99 -3.78 26.44 -11.24
N PRO A 100 -4.24 27.56 -11.82
CA PRO A 100 -3.36 28.60 -12.37
C PRO A 100 -2.48 29.25 -11.28
N ASP A 101 -2.97 29.32 -10.03
CA ASP A 101 -2.21 29.80 -8.87
C ASP A 101 -1.05 28.84 -8.52
N LEU A 102 -1.29 27.52 -8.51
CA LEU A 102 -0.27 26.50 -8.25
C LEU A 102 0.80 26.48 -9.35
N TYR A 103 0.39 26.50 -10.62
CA TYR A 103 1.31 26.54 -11.76
C TYR A 103 2.17 27.82 -11.76
N ARG A 104 1.60 28.98 -11.37
CA ARG A 104 2.36 30.23 -11.22
C ARG A 104 3.37 30.14 -10.07
N MET A 105 2.96 29.65 -8.89
CA MET A 105 3.85 29.47 -7.74
C MET A 105 5.06 28.57 -8.08
N VAL A 106 4.84 27.49 -8.84
CA VAL A 106 5.89 26.55 -9.25
C VAL A 106 6.83 27.16 -10.31
N ARG A 107 6.33 28.05 -11.18
CA ARG A 107 7.15 28.82 -12.14
C ARG A 107 7.99 29.89 -11.43
N ASP A 108 7.38 30.71 -10.58
CA ASP A 108 8.07 31.70 -9.74
C ASP A 108 9.17 31.04 -8.88
N LEU A 109 8.94 29.80 -8.43
CA LEU A 109 9.91 28.99 -7.70
C LEU A 109 11.06 28.50 -8.59
N ALA A 110 10.77 28.01 -9.81
CA ALA A 110 11.78 27.58 -10.76
C ALA A 110 12.68 28.75 -11.23
N ASP A 111 12.07 29.91 -11.51
CA ASP A 111 12.77 31.13 -11.92
C ASP A 111 13.70 31.65 -10.80
N ARG A 112 13.25 31.64 -9.54
CA ARG A 112 14.10 31.97 -8.37
C ARG A 112 15.27 31.01 -8.14
N LEU A 113 15.16 29.79 -8.64
CA LEU A 113 16.17 28.74 -8.53
C LEU A 113 17.10 28.67 -9.76
N ASP A 114 16.87 29.47 -10.81
CA ASP A 114 17.56 29.38 -12.11
C ASP A 114 17.55 27.96 -12.70
N VAL A 115 16.35 27.36 -12.76
CA VAL A 115 16.14 26.01 -13.32
C VAL A 115 14.93 25.94 -14.25
N PRO A 116 14.89 25.00 -15.22
CA PRO A 116 13.75 24.86 -16.12
C PRO A 116 12.49 24.41 -15.37
N ALA A 117 11.39 25.15 -15.51
CA ALA A 117 10.12 24.79 -14.89
C ALA A 117 9.65 23.35 -15.26
N PRO A 118 8.99 22.63 -14.34
CA PRO A 118 8.34 21.35 -14.63
C PRO A 118 7.35 21.43 -15.81
N SER A 119 7.17 20.33 -16.54
CA SER A 119 6.35 20.32 -17.76
C SER A 119 4.84 20.20 -17.50
N ALA A 120 4.45 19.66 -16.36
CA ALA A 120 3.09 19.57 -15.83
C ALA A 120 3.15 19.30 -14.32
N ILE A 121 2.00 19.35 -13.65
CA ILE A 121 1.82 18.99 -12.24
C ILE A 121 0.79 17.85 -12.14
N ALA A 122 1.01 16.91 -11.23
CA ALA A 122 0.10 15.80 -10.93
C ALA A 122 0.09 15.49 -9.42
N LEU A 123 -1.01 14.92 -8.92
CA LEU A 123 -1.16 14.49 -7.52
C LEU A 123 -1.02 12.99 -7.34
N THR A 124 -0.44 12.59 -6.21
CA THR A 124 -0.37 11.21 -5.73
C THR A 124 -1.04 11.10 -4.35
N PRO A 125 -1.74 10.00 -4.04
CA PRO A 125 -2.28 9.73 -2.71
C PRO A 125 -1.19 9.18 -1.77
N ASP A 126 -0.16 10.00 -1.52
CA ASP A 126 1.00 9.70 -0.69
C ASP A 126 1.54 11.00 -0.07
N CYS A 127 2.26 10.93 1.05
CA CYS A 127 2.86 12.08 1.72
C CYS A 127 4.29 12.37 1.22
N ASP A 128 4.52 12.27 -0.09
CA ASP A 128 5.85 12.45 -0.70
C ASP A 128 5.78 13.33 -1.96
N SER A 129 6.90 13.83 -2.49
CA SER A 129 6.90 14.67 -3.71
C SER A 129 8.19 14.59 -4.51
N TRP A 130 8.08 14.40 -5.83
CA TRP A 130 9.23 14.13 -6.70
C TRP A 130 9.06 14.62 -8.15
N LEU A 131 10.10 14.43 -8.97
CA LEU A 131 10.09 14.70 -10.41
C LEU A 131 10.02 13.40 -11.21
N GLU A 132 8.96 13.26 -12.01
CA GLU A 132 8.64 12.06 -12.77
C GLU A 132 9.01 12.20 -14.26
N ASP A 133 9.93 11.38 -14.77
CA ASP A 133 10.37 11.41 -16.17
C ASP A 133 9.39 10.66 -17.08
N ARG A 134 8.32 11.36 -17.47
CA ARG A 134 7.33 10.89 -18.46
C ARG A 134 7.81 11.03 -19.91
N THR A 135 9.06 11.46 -20.18
CA THR A 135 9.58 11.68 -21.54
C THR A 135 9.98 10.39 -22.28
N HIS A 136 9.79 9.21 -21.68
CA HIS A 136 10.18 7.95 -22.30
C HIS A 136 9.37 7.67 -23.58
N PRO A 137 9.99 7.30 -24.72
CA PRO A 137 9.30 7.16 -26.02
C PRO A 137 8.13 6.18 -26.06
N ALA A 138 8.01 5.28 -25.09
CA ALA A 138 6.92 4.30 -24.99
C ALA A 138 5.64 4.83 -24.30
N HIS A 139 5.69 6.00 -23.64
CA HIS A 139 4.51 6.71 -23.10
C HIS A 139 3.86 7.65 -24.13
N GLY A 140 4.61 8.09 -25.15
CA GLY A 140 4.04 8.88 -26.23
C GLY A 140 3.00 8.09 -27.03
N PRO A 141 1.98 8.75 -27.62
CA PRO A 141 1.08 8.09 -28.56
C PRO A 141 1.88 7.47 -29.71
N PRO A 142 1.44 6.32 -30.27
CA PRO A 142 2.16 5.67 -31.35
C PRO A 142 2.34 6.65 -32.51
N PRO A 143 3.54 6.75 -33.10
CA PRO A 143 3.78 7.71 -34.17
C PRO A 143 2.83 7.40 -35.34
N ALA A 144 1.97 8.37 -35.65
CA ALA A 144 1.01 8.23 -36.74
C ALA A 144 1.72 7.76 -38.02
N PRO A 145 1.12 6.83 -38.79
CA PRO A 145 1.73 6.34 -40.01
C PRO A 145 2.07 7.54 -40.90
N ARG A 146 3.34 7.63 -41.34
CA ARG A 146 3.81 8.72 -42.19
C ARG A 146 3.01 8.72 -43.49
N GLN A 147 2.01 9.60 -43.57
CA GLN A 147 1.55 10.09 -44.86
C GLN A 147 2.75 10.80 -45.49
N THR A 148 3.16 10.33 -46.65
CA THR A 148 4.35 10.81 -47.36
C THR A 148 4.01 12.06 -48.16
N ASP A 149 3.62 13.12 -47.47
CA ASP A 149 3.62 14.45 -48.05
C ASP A 149 5.07 14.83 -48.41
N PRO A 150 5.31 15.40 -49.61
CA PRO A 150 6.66 15.78 -50.03
C PRO A 150 7.20 16.88 -49.13
N ALA A 151 8.38 16.64 -48.55
CA ALA A 151 8.96 17.53 -47.55
C ALA A 151 9.30 18.92 -48.11
N VAL A 152 8.60 19.95 -47.63
CA VAL A 152 8.99 21.36 -47.82
C VAL A 152 10.20 21.66 -46.94
N PRO A 153 11.39 21.98 -47.49
CA PRO A 153 12.54 22.31 -46.67
C PRO A 153 12.37 23.68 -46.01
N GLY A 154 12.59 23.77 -44.69
CA GLY A 154 12.64 25.04 -43.96
C GLY A 154 11.43 25.37 -43.08
N GLY A 155 10.37 24.56 -43.05
CA GLY A 155 9.29 24.71 -42.07
C GLY A 155 9.81 24.50 -40.63
N PRO A 156 9.58 25.42 -39.68
CA PRO A 156 10.02 25.23 -38.30
C PRO A 156 9.28 24.04 -37.68
N ALA A 157 10.03 23.05 -37.20
CA ALA A 157 9.45 21.93 -36.48
C ALA A 157 8.74 22.45 -35.22
N ARG A 158 7.41 22.30 -35.15
CA ARG A 158 6.62 22.66 -33.96
C ARG A 158 7.31 22.12 -32.71
N PRO A 159 7.56 22.96 -31.67
CA PRO A 159 8.13 22.48 -30.43
C PRO A 159 7.30 21.33 -29.87
N ARG A 160 7.97 20.24 -29.46
CA ARG A 160 7.32 19.20 -28.67
C ARG A 160 7.14 19.77 -27.27
N GLY A 161 5.92 20.18 -26.92
CA GLY A 161 5.56 20.45 -25.52
C GLY A 161 5.85 19.22 -24.67
N GLY A 162 6.29 19.40 -23.42
CA GLY A 162 6.69 18.30 -22.54
C GLY A 162 8.16 17.87 -22.67
N ALA A 163 9.10 18.82 -22.70
CA ALA A 163 10.54 18.53 -22.73
C ALA A 163 11.20 18.34 -21.33
N GLY A 164 10.46 18.58 -20.25
CA GLY A 164 10.92 18.43 -18.86
C GLY A 164 10.13 17.37 -18.07
N PRO A 165 10.57 17.01 -16.85
CA PRO A 165 9.84 16.09 -15.98
C PRO A 165 8.53 16.72 -15.46
N VAL A 166 7.60 15.87 -15.05
CA VAL A 166 6.35 16.26 -14.37
C VAL A 166 6.63 16.37 -12.87
N LEU A 167 6.11 17.41 -12.23
CA LEU A 167 6.14 17.53 -10.77
C LEU A 167 4.99 16.70 -10.18
N VAL A 168 5.31 15.69 -9.37
CA VAL A 168 4.31 14.94 -8.61
C VAL A 168 4.31 15.46 -7.18
N ILE A 169 3.14 15.87 -6.70
CA ILE A 169 2.91 16.43 -5.37
C ILE A 169 2.03 15.46 -4.58
N GLY A 170 2.38 15.22 -3.32
CA GLY A 170 1.55 14.46 -2.39
C GLY A 170 0.28 15.24 -2.08
N SER A 171 -0.89 14.67 -2.35
CA SER A 171 -2.16 15.37 -2.14
C SER A 171 -2.38 15.83 -0.68
N PRO A 172 -1.97 15.09 0.38
CA PRO A 172 -2.12 15.57 1.75
C PRO A 172 -1.32 16.85 2.03
N PHE A 173 -0.27 17.14 1.26
CA PHE A 173 0.47 18.39 1.39
C PHE A 173 -0.31 19.61 0.91
N LEU A 174 -1.17 19.49 -0.11
CA LEU A 174 -2.03 20.61 -0.52
C LEU A 174 -3.01 20.98 0.59
N TRP A 175 -3.64 19.98 1.22
CA TRP A 175 -4.65 20.20 2.25
C TRP A 175 -4.08 20.58 3.62
N TRP A 176 -2.97 19.97 4.05
CA TRP A 176 -2.41 20.24 5.38
C TRP A 176 -1.50 21.48 5.44
N MET A 177 -0.74 21.76 4.37
CA MET A 177 0.32 22.77 4.39
C MET A 177 -0.19 24.14 3.92
N ARG A 178 0.40 25.21 4.49
CA ARG A 178 0.19 26.57 4.02
C ARG A 178 1.01 26.83 2.77
N VAL A 179 0.60 27.79 1.93
CA VAL A 179 1.28 28.12 0.65
C VAL A 179 2.79 28.36 0.85
N GLY A 180 3.21 28.98 1.96
CA GLY A 180 4.62 29.19 2.29
C GLY A 180 5.38 27.89 2.63
N GLU A 181 4.75 26.98 3.37
CA GLU A 181 5.33 25.71 3.79
C GLU A 181 5.48 24.74 2.59
N LEU A 182 4.43 24.60 1.78
CA LEU A 182 4.46 23.78 0.57
C LEU A 182 5.57 24.26 -0.38
N ARG A 183 5.67 25.58 -0.60
CA ARG A 183 6.72 26.18 -1.45
C ARG A 183 8.12 25.87 -0.93
N ALA A 184 8.31 25.77 0.39
CA ALA A 184 9.58 25.37 1.01
C ALA A 184 9.89 23.85 0.87
N VAL A 185 8.86 22.97 0.85
CA VAL A 185 9.00 21.53 0.55
C VAL A 185 9.28 21.30 -0.93
N LEU A 186 8.58 22.00 -1.82
CA LEU A 186 8.75 21.86 -3.26
C LEU A 186 10.06 22.49 -3.77
N ALA A 187 10.68 23.41 -3.05
CA ALA A 187 11.95 24.05 -3.45
C ALA A 187 13.07 23.06 -3.83
N PRO A 188 13.46 22.07 -2.99
CA PRO A 188 14.44 21.04 -3.40
C PRO A 188 13.93 20.13 -4.53
N VAL A 189 12.63 19.87 -4.62
CA VAL A 189 12.07 19.04 -5.71
C VAL A 189 12.19 19.77 -7.05
N VAL A 190 11.76 21.03 -7.11
CA VAL A 190 11.83 21.89 -8.30
C VAL A 190 13.28 22.21 -8.67
N ALA A 191 14.19 22.43 -7.70
CA ALA A 191 15.63 22.58 -7.97
C ALA A 191 16.23 21.34 -8.69
N GLY A 192 15.65 20.15 -8.47
CA GLY A 192 16.02 18.91 -9.15
C GLY A 192 15.76 18.90 -10.66
N THR A 193 14.99 19.85 -11.21
CA THR A 193 14.73 19.96 -12.65
C THR A 193 16.01 20.28 -13.43
N GLY A 194 16.87 21.16 -12.91
CA GLY A 194 18.14 21.54 -13.55
C GLY A 194 19.06 20.34 -13.82
N PRO A 195 19.44 19.55 -12.79
CA PRO A 195 20.17 18.30 -12.99
C PRO A 195 19.40 17.28 -13.85
N SER A 196 18.07 17.22 -13.77
CA SER A 196 17.24 16.31 -14.57
C SER A 196 17.23 16.65 -16.06
N ALA A 197 17.35 17.93 -16.43
CA ALA A 197 17.48 18.39 -17.80
C ALA A 197 18.84 18.07 -18.43
N HIS A 198 19.86 17.73 -17.62
CA HIS A 198 21.20 17.44 -18.13
C HIS A 198 21.22 16.15 -18.97
N PRO A 199 21.67 16.19 -20.25
CA PRO A 199 21.47 15.08 -21.20
C PRO A 199 22.10 13.76 -20.77
N ASP A 200 23.28 13.79 -20.14
CA ASP A 200 23.95 12.58 -19.61
C ASP A 200 23.12 11.89 -18.51
N ILE A 201 22.48 12.66 -17.61
CA ILE A 201 21.69 12.16 -16.48
C ILE A 201 20.35 11.61 -17.00
N ALA A 202 19.66 12.35 -17.85
CA ALA A 202 18.43 11.89 -18.50
C ALA A 202 18.67 10.62 -19.36
N ALA A 203 19.80 10.52 -20.07
CA ALA A 203 20.17 9.33 -20.82
C ALA A 203 20.50 8.12 -19.93
N ALA A 204 21.10 8.35 -18.76
CA ALA A 204 21.35 7.30 -17.76
C ALA A 204 20.05 6.81 -17.12
N ARG A 205 19.16 7.72 -16.68
CA ARG A 205 17.84 7.38 -16.12
C ARG A 205 16.98 6.60 -17.11
N ARG A 206 16.84 7.06 -18.35
CA ARG A 206 16.09 6.33 -19.40
C ARG A 206 16.67 4.94 -19.68
N PHE A 207 18.00 4.77 -19.66
CA PHE A 207 18.61 3.45 -19.81
C PHE A 207 18.31 2.50 -18.63
N ILE A 208 18.34 3.01 -17.39
CA ILE A 208 17.99 2.21 -16.20
C ILE A 208 16.50 1.83 -16.22
N ARG A 209 15.61 2.80 -16.44
CA ARG A 209 14.16 2.58 -16.53
C ARG A 209 13.78 1.61 -17.65
N GLY A 210 14.39 1.73 -18.84
CA GLY A 210 14.19 0.79 -19.95
C GLY A 210 14.72 -0.62 -19.68
N LEU A 211 15.83 -0.76 -18.93
CA LEU A 211 16.32 -2.07 -18.49
C LEU A 211 15.36 -2.74 -17.51
N ASP A 212 14.80 -1.98 -16.57
CA ASP A 212 13.86 -2.48 -15.56
C ASP A 212 12.51 -2.87 -16.18
N ALA A 213 11.99 -2.01 -17.07
CA ALA A 213 10.84 -2.30 -17.92
C ALA A 213 11.03 -3.59 -18.76
N ALA A 214 12.25 -3.82 -19.27
CA ALA A 214 12.59 -5.05 -19.98
C ALA A 214 12.68 -6.29 -19.06
N VAL A 215 12.94 -6.12 -17.76
CA VAL A 215 12.82 -7.21 -16.78
C VAL A 215 11.35 -7.54 -16.53
N ALA A 216 10.47 -6.55 -16.34
CA ALA A 216 9.03 -6.76 -16.18
C ALA A 216 8.40 -7.50 -17.38
N VAL A 217 8.71 -7.05 -18.61
CA VAL A 217 8.30 -7.72 -19.86
C VAL A 217 8.87 -9.14 -19.98
N ALA A 218 10.01 -9.43 -19.35
CA ALA A 218 10.64 -10.75 -19.31
C ALA A 218 10.13 -11.68 -18.19
N SER A 219 9.49 -11.16 -17.15
CA SER A 219 8.82 -11.95 -16.10
C SER A 219 7.36 -12.23 -16.40
N ALA A 220 6.69 -11.40 -17.20
CA ALA A 220 5.30 -11.60 -17.61
C ALA A 220 5.07 -12.99 -18.24
N GLY A 221 4.05 -13.72 -17.76
CA GLY A 221 3.84 -15.14 -18.08
C GLY A 221 3.67 -15.44 -19.57
N ARG A 222 4.31 -16.52 -20.06
CA ARG A 222 4.25 -16.98 -21.46
C ARG A 222 3.99 -18.49 -21.56
N ARG A 223 3.00 -18.88 -22.38
CA ARG A 223 2.60 -20.29 -22.60
C ARG A 223 3.65 -21.09 -23.41
N ASN A 224 4.26 -20.47 -24.43
CA ASN A 224 5.25 -21.11 -25.31
C ASN A 224 6.63 -21.27 -24.62
N PRO A 225 7.24 -22.48 -24.63
CA PRO A 225 8.54 -22.74 -23.97
C PRO A 225 9.73 -22.03 -24.61
N LEU A 226 9.76 -21.85 -25.94
CA LEU A 226 10.84 -21.12 -26.63
C LEU A 226 10.79 -19.63 -26.28
N ALA A 227 9.59 -19.05 -26.23
CA ALA A 227 9.39 -17.67 -25.76
C ALA A 227 9.83 -17.52 -24.29
N ARG A 228 9.51 -18.50 -23.43
CA ARG A 228 9.95 -18.53 -22.02
C ARG A 228 11.48 -18.59 -21.89
N ALA A 229 12.16 -19.38 -22.71
CA ALA A 229 13.62 -19.44 -22.75
C ALA A 229 14.25 -18.11 -23.22
N ALA A 230 13.69 -17.49 -24.25
CA ALA A 230 14.13 -16.17 -24.75
C ALA A 230 13.93 -15.07 -23.70
N CYS A 231 12.75 -15.00 -23.06
CA CYS A 231 12.47 -14.09 -21.94
C CYS A 231 13.41 -14.33 -20.75
N ALA A 232 13.68 -15.59 -20.38
CA ALA A 232 14.64 -15.90 -19.33
C ALA A 232 16.08 -15.42 -19.67
N GLY A 233 16.50 -15.54 -20.93
CA GLY A 233 17.75 -14.97 -21.44
C GLY A 233 17.80 -13.44 -21.34
N LEU A 234 16.80 -12.76 -21.90
CA LEU A 234 16.62 -11.31 -21.82
C LEU A 234 16.68 -10.81 -20.37
N GLY A 235 15.86 -11.40 -19.48
CA GLY A 235 15.81 -11.01 -18.07
C GLY A 235 17.11 -11.28 -17.31
N ARG A 236 17.90 -12.31 -17.69
CA ARG A 236 19.26 -12.50 -17.14
C ARG A 236 20.20 -11.37 -17.57
N VAL A 237 20.19 -10.98 -18.83
CA VAL A 237 21.02 -9.88 -19.36
C VAL A 237 20.62 -8.53 -18.73
N CYS A 238 19.33 -8.20 -18.71
CA CYS A 238 18.86 -6.94 -18.12
C CYS A 238 19.16 -6.85 -16.62
N ARG A 239 18.94 -7.93 -15.84
CA ARG A 239 19.31 -7.96 -14.41
C ARG A 239 20.82 -7.88 -14.17
N LEU A 240 21.65 -8.43 -15.05
CA LEU A 240 23.12 -8.27 -14.97
C LEU A 240 23.54 -6.80 -15.16
N LEU A 241 22.95 -6.12 -16.16
CA LEU A 241 23.22 -4.70 -16.42
C LEU A 241 22.70 -3.80 -15.28
N LEU A 242 21.50 -4.04 -14.76
CA LEU A 242 20.96 -3.34 -13.58
C LEU A 242 21.87 -3.51 -12.35
N ARG A 243 22.34 -4.74 -12.07
CA ARG A 243 23.30 -5.01 -10.97
C ARG A 243 24.61 -4.23 -11.15
N ALA A 244 25.14 -4.14 -12.37
CA ALA A 244 26.34 -3.36 -12.69
C ALA A 244 26.09 -1.84 -12.60
N CYS A 245 24.88 -1.36 -12.88
CA CYS A 245 24.51 0.05 -12.76
C CYS A 245 24.16 0.48 -11.33
N ARG A 246 23.69 -0.42 -10.45
CA ARG A 246 23.08 -0.10 -9.13
C ARG A 246 23.85 0.92 -8.30
N VAL A 247 25.15 0.71 -8.10
CA VAL A 247 25.98 1.60 -7.27
C VAL A 247 26.14 2.98 -7.92
N HIS A 248 26.33 3.03 -9.24
CA HIS A 248 26.44 4.29 -9.98
C HIS A 248 25.09 5.04 -10.02
N ALA A 249 23.97 4.35 -10.21
CA ALA A 249 22.64 4.93 -10.15
C ALA A 249 22.36 5.55 -8.76
N ALA A 250 22.54 4.78 -7.69
CA ALA A 250 22.31 5.26 -6.32
C ALA A 250 23.26 6.40 -5.90
N GLN A 251 24.40 6.59 -6.57
CA GLN A 251 25.31 7.73 -6.37
C GLN A 251 25.00 8.92 -7.30
N MET A 252 24.45 8.66 -8.48
CA MET A 252 23.95 9.69 -9.39
C MET A 252 22.77 10.42 -8.77
N GLU A 253 21.76 9.69 -8.30
CA GLU A 253 20.56 10.29 -7.69
C GLU A 253 20.88 11.03 -6.38
N ARG A 254 21.80 10.53 -5.55
CA ARG A 254 22.30 11.28 -4.38
C ARG A 254 23.01 12.58 -4.74
N GLY A 255 23.76 12.63 -5.84
CA GLY A 255 24.38 13.86 -6.32
C GLY A 255 23.38 14.86 -6.93
N VAL A 256 22.29 14.35 -7.53
CA VAL A 256 21.16 15.20 -7.96
C VAL A 256 20.47 15.79 -6.73
N ALA A 257 20.16 14.97 -5.72
CA ALA A 257 19.52 15.41 -4.50
C ALA A 257 20.36 16.42 -3.71
N SER A 258 21.68 16.22 -3.60
CA SER A 258 22.54 17.20 -2.90
C SER A 258 22.59 18.54 -3.63
N ALA A 259 22.83 18.55 -4.96
CA ALA A 259 22.85 19.77 -5.76
C ALA A 259 21.51 20.53 -5.71
N ALA A 260 20.39 19.79 -5.69
CA ALA A 260 19.06 20.37 -5.59
C ALA A 260 18.78 20.95 -4.18
N ALA A 261 19.20 20.27 -3.12
CA ALA A 261 19.05 20.75 -1.74
C ALA A 261 19.95 21.96 -1.42
N GLU A 262 21.18 21.98 -1.95
CA GLU A 262 22.12 23.10 -1.86
C GLU A 262 21.55 24.35 -2.56
N ARG A 263 21.09 24.19 -3.81
CA ARG A 263 20.44 25.28 -4.57
C ARG A 263 19.17 25.80 -3.90
N ALA A 264 18.32 24.88 -3.42
CA ALA A 264 17.14 25.24 -2.65
C ALA A 264 17.48 25.93 -1.32
N GLN A 265 18.72 25.89 -0.82
CA GLN A 265 19.09 26.53 0.45
C GLN A 265 18.78 28.03 0.46
N ALA A 266 18.91 28.72 -0.67
CA ALA A 266 18.58 30.14 -0.82
C ALA A 266 17.07 30.47 -0.70
N VAL A 267 16.18 29.47 -0.79
CA VAL A 267 14.72 29.65 -0.84
C VAL A 267 14.07 29.23 0.48
N ASP A 268 13.41 30.19 1.14
CA ASP A 268 12.56 30.00 2.33
C ASP A 268 13.16 29.18 3.48
N TYR A 269 14.47 29.33 3.72
CA TYR A 269 15.23 28.51 4.68
C TYR A 269 14.57 28.39 6.07
N GLY A 270 13.98 29.48 6.59
CA GLY A 270 13.28 29.49 7.87
C GLY A 270 11.97 28.68 7.88
N LEU A 271 11.18 28.72 6.80
CA LEU A 271 9.95 27.94 6.69
C LEU A 271 10.23 26.45 6.49
N ARG A 272 11.39 26.09 5.92
CA ARG A 272 11.73 24.70 5.62
C ARG A 272 11.78 23.79 6.85
N ILE A 273 12.23 24.30 8.00
CA ILE A 273 12.30 23.50 9.24
C ILE A 273 10.87 23.13 9.70
N ALA A 274 10.01 24.13 9.90
CA ALA A 274 8.60 23.93 10.25
C ALA A 274 7.88 23.06 9.21
N ALA A 275 8.14 23.25 7.93
CA ALA A 275 7.54 22.46 6.86
C ALA A 275 7.96 20.98 6.89
N GLN A 276 9.19 20.64 7.29
CA GLN A 276 9.60 19.24 7.47
C GLN A 276 8.91 18.59 8.68
N GLU A 277 8.66 19.34 9.76
CA GLU A 277 7.83 18.87 10.89
C GLU A 277 6.39 18.59 10.42
N GLN A 278 5.84 19.43 9.54
CA GLN A 278 4.52 19.20 8.95
C GLN A 278 4.46 17.98 8.02
N VAL A 279 5.55 17.61 7.33
CA VAL A 279 5.62 16.36 6.55
C VAL A 279 5.55 15.13 7.46
N GLY A 280 6.28 15.14 8.59
CA GLY A 280 6.22 14.05 9.58
C GLY A 280 4.84 13.87 10.21
N LEU A 281 4.16 14.99 10.51
CA LEU A 281 2.76 14.96 10.94
C LEU A 281 1.83 14.43 9.85
N ALA A 282 1.96 14.92 8.60
CA ALA A 282 1.12 14.49 7.47
C ALA A 282 1.15 12.97 7.28
N TYR A 283 2.33 12.34 7.30
CA TYR A 283 2.47 10.87 7.24
C TYR A 283 1.70 10.17 8.37
N ALA A 284 1.84 10.64 9.62
CA ALA A 284 1.19 10.03 10.78
C ALA A 284 -0.34 10.20 10.77
N GLY A 285 -0.86 11.28 10.19
CA GLY A 285 -2.30 11.48 9.96
C GLY A 285 -2.83 10.62 8.82
N TRP A 286 -2.10 10.54 7.69
CA TRP A 286 -2.46 9.77 6.51
C TRP A 286 -2.57 8.28 6.81
N ASP A 287 -1.54 7.68 7.39
CA ASP A 287 -1.53 6.25 7.77
C ASP A 287 -2.70 5.88 8.69
N ARG A 288 -2.96 6.72 9.71
CA ARG A 288 -4.10 6.54 10.61
C ARG A 288 -5.43 6.67 9.88
N LEU A 289 -5.61 7.67 9.02
CA LEU A 289 -6.84 7.86 8.26
C LEU A 289 -7.11 6.68 7.33
N LEU A 290 -6.10 6.20 6.58
CA LEU A 290 -6.23 5.02 5.73
C LEU A 290 -6.62 3.77 6.55
N THR A 291 -5.93 3.54 7.66
CA THR A 291 -6.05 2.31 8.46
C THR A 291 -7.28 2.28 9.37
N ARG A 292 -7.73 3.42 9.90
CA ARG A 292 -8.82 3.54 10.89
C ARG A 292 -10.14 4.04 10.31
N VAL A 293 -10.13 4.68 9.13
CA VAL A 293 -11.30 5.35 8.56
C VAL A 293 -11.59 4.89 7.12
N ALA A 294 -10.63 5.02 6.20
CA ALA A 294 -10.87 4.68 4.80
C ALA A 294 -11.07 3.16 4.59
N LEU A 295 -10.24 2.33 5.20
CA LEU A 295 -10.29 0.87 5.06
C LEU A 295 -11.60 0.22 5.59
N PRO A 296 -12.19 0.66 6.73
CA PRO A 296 -13.56 0.28 7.10
C PRO A 296 -14.61 0.60 6.03
N ALA A 297 -14.62 1.83 5.48
CA ALA A 297 -15.56 2.21 4.42
C ALA A 297 -15.40 1.32 3.18
N TRP A 298 -14.15 1.12 2.73
CA TRP A 298 -13.84 0.31 1.55
C TRP A 298 -14.32 -1.14 1.70
N ARG A 299 -14.14 -1.75 2.88
CA ARG A 299 -14.66 -3.09 3.20
C ARG A 299 -16.20 -3.16 3.16
N MET A 300 -16.90 -2.03 3.30
CA MET A 300 -18.37 -1.91 3.21
C MET A 300 -18.87 -1.49 1.81
N GLY A 301 -18.00 -1.41 0.80
CA GLY A 301 -18.38 -0.95 -0.55
C GLY A 301 -18.52 0.58 -0.67
N ARG A 302 -18.09 1.33 0.34
CA ARG A 302 -18.14 2.80 0.37
C ARG A 302 -16.74 3.40 0.25
N TRP A 303 -16.63 4.63 -0.19
CA TRP A 303 -15.35 5.36 -0.18
C TRP A 303 -15.58 6.81 0.24
N PRO A 304 -14.78 7.37 1.18
CA PRO A 304 -14.94 8.77 1.56
C PRO A 304 -14.69 9.67 0.36
N SER A 305 -15.68 10.49 0.00
CA SER A 305 -15.63 11.42 -1.14
C SER A 305 -14.49 12.45 -1.00
N ARG A 306 -14.11 12.79 0.23
CA ARG A 306 -13.22 13.93 0.57
C ARG A 306 -12.09 13.52 1.51
N LEU A 307 -11.27 12.59 1.05
CA LEU A 307 -10.23 11.94 1.86
C LEU A 307 -9.18 12.93 2.40
N ASP A 308 -8.70 13.87 1.59
CA ASP A 308 -7.69 14.85 2.02
C ASP A 308 -8.26 15.87 3.03
N VAL A 309 -9.56 16.19 2.96
CA VAL A 309 -10.26 16.93 4.04
C VAL A 309 -10.25 16.14 5.35
N GLY A 310 -10.39 14.81 5.28
CA GLY A 310 -10.27 13.92 6.44
C GLY A 310 -8.89 13.96 7.10
N VAL A 311 -7.82 14.18 6.33
CA VAL A 311 -6.46 14.36 6.86
C VAL A 311 -6.38 15.63 7.70
N VAL A 312 -6.96 16.73 7.23
CA VAL A 312 -6.97 18.00 7.98
C VAL A 312 -7.73 17.85 9.28
N ALA A 313 -8.86 17.13 9.28
CA ALA A 313 -9.64 16.84 10.48
C ALA A 313 -8.83 15.99 11.49
N ALA A 314 -8.19 14.91 11.02
CA ALA A 314 -7.34 14.05 11.85
C ALA A 314 -6.15 14.80 12.47
N LEU A 315 -5.43 15.59 11.69
CA LEU A 315 -4.27 16.35 12.19
C LEU A 315 -4.67 17.51 13.10
N THR A 316 -5.85 18.09 12.90
CA THR A 316 -6.42 19.09 13.82
C THR A 316 -6.80 18.47 15.16
N GLU A 317 -7.34 17.24 15.16
CA GLU A 317 -7.64 16.50 16.40
C GLU A 317 -6.36 16.01 17.10
N LEU A 318 -5.35 15.55 16.35
CA LEU A 318 -4.04 15.17 16.91
C LEU A 318 -3.39 16.36 17.63
N SER A 319 -3.31 17.51 16.95
CA SER A 319 -2.76 18.74 17.53
C SER A 319 -3.53 19.22 18.76
N ARG A 320 -4.83 18.93 18.85
CA ARG A 320 -5.69 19.25 19.99
C ARG A 320 -5.41 18.35 21.21
N ARG A 321 -5.24 17.03 21.00
CA ARG A 321 -4.93 16.06 22.06
C ARG A 321 -3.52 16.24 22.60
N ASP A 322 -2.53 16.24 21.71
CA ASP A 322 -1.11 16.30 22.05
C ASP A 322 -0.64 17.73 22.41
N ARG A 323 -1.53 18.72 22.29
CA ARG A 323 -1.27 20.16 22.55
C ARG A 323 -0.05 20.68 21.77
N LEU A 324 0.04 20.32 20.50
CA LEU A 324 1.21 20.60 19.65
C LEU A 324 1.39 22.11 19.40
N ALA A 325 2.28 22.70 20.19
CA ALA A 325 2.92 24.01 20.04
C ALA A 325 2.03 25.26 20.20
N GLU A 326 2.69 26.32 20.69
CA GLU A 326 2.18 27.69 20.61
C GLU A 326 2.06 28.11 19.14
N GLY A 327 1.02 28.86 18.78
CA GLY A 327 0.82 29.40 17.43
C GLY A 327 0.08 28.49 16.44
N PHE A 328 -0.34 27.28 16.82
CA PHE A 328 -1.12 26.39 15.94
C PHE A 328 -2.41 27.06 15.39
N ALA A 329 -3.17 27.75 16.24
CA ALA A 329 -4.39 28.45 15.83
C ALA A 329 -4.13 29.58 14.82
N SER A 330 -3.00 30.30 14.93
CA SER A 330 -2.59 31.30 13.93
C SER A 330 -2.17 30.65 12.60
N ARG A 331 -1.44 29.51 12.63
CA ARG A 331 -1.10 28.73 11.42
C ARG A 331 -2.36 28.27 10.67
N LEU A 332 -3.38 27.80 11.38
CA LEU A 332 -4.64 27.38 10.75
C LEU A 332 -5.38 28.51 10.03
N GLY A 333 -5.15 29.77 10.40
CA GLY A 333 -5.73 30.95 9.75
C GLY A 333 -5.01 31.43 8.48
N GLU A 334 -3.85 30.88 8.14
CA GLU A 334 -3.16 31.18 6.88
C GLU A 334 -3.76 30.39 5.69
N ARG A 335 -3.65 30.92 4.46
CA ARG A 335 -4.15 30.26 3.23
C ARG A 335 -3.55 28.84 3.09
N PRO A 336 -4.34 27.75 3.15
CA PRO A 336 -3.87 26.41 2.82
C PRO A 336 -3.50 26.32 1.34
N ALA A 337 -2.69 25.33 0.96
CA ALA A 337 -2.23 25.22 -0.41
C ALA A 337 -3.24 24.60 -1.39
N CYS A 338 -4.30 23.94 -0.90
CA CYS A 338 -5.42 23.48 -1.73
C CYS A 338 -6.23 24.65 -2.33
N ASP A 339 -6.22 25.84 -1.71
CA ASP A 339 -6.77 27.09 -2.29
C ASP A 339 -6.03 27.54 -3.56
N LEU A 340 -4.93 26.89 -3.96
CA LEU A 340 -4.23 27.14 -5.24
C LEU A 340 -4.87 26.37 -6.42
N LEU A 341 -5.91 25.57 -6.15
CA LEU A 341 -6.77 24.88 -7.12
C LEU A 341 -8.10 25.64 -7.26
N GLU A 342 -8.69 25.68 -8.46
CA GLU A 342 -10.01 26.28 -8.70
C GLU A 342 -11.14 25.40 -8.13
N GLU A 343 -11.01 24.08 -8.26
CA GLU A 343 -11.99 23.09 -7.76
C GLU A 343 -11.31 22.05 -6.85
N PRO A 344 -10.95 22.41 -5.59
CA PRO A 344 -10.29 21.47 -4.68
C PRO A 344 -11.11 20.19 -4.44
N GLY A 345 -12.44 20.30 -4.38
CA GLY A 345 -13.31 19.16 -4.07
C GLY A 345 -13.31 18.05 -5.11
N ALA A 346 -13.33 18.39 -6.40
CA ALA A 346 -13.25 17.39 -7.48
C ALA A 346 -11.86 16.72 -7.55
N MET A 347 -10.81 17.44 -7.13
CA MET A 347 -9.45 16.90 -7.05
C MET A 347 -9.29 15.91 -5.88
N ASP A 348 -9.82 16.24 -4.71
CA ASP A 348 -9.93 15.38 -3.51
C ASP A 348 -10.69 14.08 -3.82
N GLU A 349 -11.81 14.19 -4.54
CA GLU A 349 -12.63 13.06 -4.99
C GLU A 349 -11.85 12.13 -5.94
N ALA A 350 -11.21 12.69 -6.97
CA ALA A 350 -10.39 11.94 -7.92
C ALA A 350 -9.17 11.28 -7.25
N VAL A 351 -8.57 11.93 -6.25
CA VAL A 351 -7.51 11.37 -5.42
C VAL A 351 -8.04 10.21 -4.58
N SER A 352 -9.17 10.37 -3.88
CA SER A 352 -9.74 9.31 -3.03
C SER A 352 -10.07 8.03 -3.81
N LEU A 353 -10.65 8.18 -5.01
CA LEU A 353 -10.86 7.06 -5.94
C LEU A 353 -9.55 6.36 -6.33
N LEU A 354 -8.48 7.12 -6.57
CA LEU A 354 -7.15 6.58 -6.85
C LEU A 354 -6.55 5.86 -5.64
N THR A 355 -6.71 6.41 -4.43
CA THR A 355 -6.32 5.78 -3.16
C THR A 355 -7.00 4.42 -2.97
N ALA A 356 -8.32 4.36 -3.14
CA ALA A 356 -9.10 3.14 -3.01
C ALA A 356 -8.66 2.04 -4.00
N ARG A 357 -8.35 2.42 -5.25
CA ARG A 357 -7.81 1.49 -6.25
C ARG A 357 -6.44 0.95 -5.83
N LEU A 358 -5.51 1.82 -5.42
CA LEU A 358 -4.14 1.44 -5.06
C LEU A 358 -4.05 0.55 -3.82
N PHE A 359 -4.76 0.92 -2.74
CA PHE A 359 -4.62 0.31 -1.41
C PHE A 359 -5.67 -0.77 -1.10
N HIS A 360 -6.84 -0.76 -1.75
CA HIS A 360 -7.88 -1.79 -1.56
C HIS A 360 -8.05 -2.70 -2.79
N GLY A 361 -7.58 -2.29 -3.98
CA GLY A 361 -8.00 -2.93 -5.23
C GLY A 361 -9.45 -2.61 -5.58
N GLY A 362 -9.95 -1.42 -5.18
CA GLY A 362 -11.33 -0.98 -5.39
C GLY A 362 -11.77 -1.11 -6.85
N PRO A 363 -13.03 -1.52 -7.11
CA PRO A 363 -13.41 -2.10 -8.39
C PRO A 363 -13.49 -1.07 -9.53
N GLU A 364 -12.98 -1.47 -10.69
CA GLU A 364 -13.45 -0.97 -11.97
C GLU A 364 -14.93 -1.38 -12.13
N THR A 365 -15.83 -0.45 -11.82
CA THR A 365 -17.29 -0.46 -12.13
C THR A 365 -18.13 -1.63 -11.58
N GLY A 366 -18.04 -1.88 -10.26
CA GLY A 366 -19.13 -2.56 -9.53
C GLY A 366 -20.30 -1.59 -9.22
N PRO A 367 -21.58 -1.99 -9.35
CA PRO A 367 -22.73 -1.09 -9.12
C PRO A 367 -22.92 -0.69 -7.66
N ASP A 368 -22.33 -1.43 -6.72
CA ASP A 368 -22.46 -1.22 -5.28
C ASP A 368 -21.43 -0.22 -4.72
N TRP A 369 -20.40 0.15 -5.51
CA TRP A 369 -19.31 1.02 -5.06
C TRP A 369 -19.72 2.50 -5.09
N SER A 370 -19.91 3.10 -3.92
CA SER A 370 -20.58 4.41 -3.78
C SER A 370 -19.80 5.38 -2.88
N PRO A 371 -19.78 6.70 -3.20
CA PRO A 371 -19.19 7.70 -2.32
C PRO A 371 -19.96 7.77 -1.01
N VAL A 372 -19.28 8.24 0.04
CA VAL A 372 -19.91 8.63 1.31
C VAL A 372 -19.30 9.96 1.77
N ASP A 373 -20.15 10.92 2.12
CA ASP A 373 -19.74 12.20 2.71
C ASP A 373 -19.54 12.07 4.24
N TRP A 374 -18.78 12.99 4.84
CA TRP A 374 -18.30 12.84 6.22
C TRP A 374 -19.37 12.96 7.30
N ASP A 375 -20.51 13.57 7.00
CA ASP A 375 -21.71 13.63 7.83
C ASP A 375 -22.56 12.35 7.74
N GLU A 376 -22.62 11.71 6.57
CA GLU A 376 -23.29 10.41 6.40
C GLU A 376 -22.46 9.23 6.93
N TYR A 377 -21.12 9.35 6.93
CA TYR A 377 -20.16 8.29 7.29
C TYR A 377 -20.50 7.49 8.58
N PRO A 378 -20.94 8.11 9.71
CA PRO A 378 -21.28 7.34 10.91
C PRO A 378 -22.47 6.39 10.73
N GLU A 379 -23.48 6.75 9.94
CA GLU A 379 -24.64 5.89 9.68
C GLU A 379 -24.34 4.91 8.54
N GLU A 380 -23.70 5.38 7.47
CA GLU A 380 -23.40 4.61 6.27
C GLU A 380 -22.33 3.53 6.47
N VAL A 381 -21.31 3.81 7.31
CA VAL A 381 -20.15 2.95 7.53
C VAL A 381 -20.11 2.41 8.95
N VAL A 382 -20.20 3.26 9.99
CA VAL A 382 -19.96 2.81 11.38
C VAL A 382 -21.08 1.91 11.90
N ASP A 383 -22.34 2.35 11.87
CA ASP A 383 -23.49 1.54 12.29
C ASP A 383 -23.60 0.24 11.47
N ARG A 384 -23.49 0.33 10.13
CA ARG A 384 -23.54 -0.85 9.26
C ARG A 384 -22.40 -1.84 9.50
N THR A 385 -21.18 -1.38 9.76
CA THR A 385 -20.06 -2.26 10.12
C THR A 385 -20.35 -2.99 11.43
N TRP A 386 -20.77 -2.25 12.47
CA TRP A 386 -21.05 -2.85 13.77
C TRP A 386 -22.21 -3.85 13.71
N ARG A 387 -23.31 -3.54 13.03
CA ARG A 387 -24.43 -4.49 12.87
C ARG A 387 -24.06 -5.72 12.04
N THR A 388 -23.19 -5.55 11.03
CA THR A 388 -22.69 -6.68 10.20
C THR A 388 -21.79 -7.62 11.01
N ASP A 389 -20.88 -7.09 11.82
CA ASP A 389 -20.00 -7.91 12.66
C ASP A 389 -20.75 -8.51 13.87
N ALA A 390 -21.73 -7.81 14.44
CA ALA A 390 -22.66 -8.40 15.42
C ALA A 390 -23.50 -9.54 14.81
N ALA A 391 -23.96 -9.39 13.54
CA ALA A 391 -24.62 -10.47 12.80
C ALA A 391 -23.68 -11.65 12.52
N ARG A 392 -22.38 -11.39 12.26
CA ARG A 392 -21.36 -12.44 12.13
C ARG A 392 -21.14 -13.19 13.45
N LEU A 393 -21.04 -12.47 14.56
CA LEU A 393 -20.88 -13.03 15.91
C LEU A 393 -22.02 -14.00 16.25
N HIS A 394 -23.27 -13.60 16.03
CA HIS A 394 -24.41 -14.49 16.27
C HIS A 394 -24.50 -15.65 15.28
N ARG A 395 -24.13 -15.47 13.99
CA ARG A 395 -24.00 -16.59 13.03
C ARG A 395 -22.99 -17.64 13.49
N VAL A 396 -21.86 -17.24 14.09
CA VAL A 396 -20.86 -18.17 14.64
C VAL A 396 -21.35 -18.83 15.93
N LEU A 397 -21.99 -18.08 16.85
CA LEU A 397 -22.59 -18.66 18.06
C LEU A 397 -23.70 -19.68 17.76
N ASP A 398 -24.53 -19.44 16.75
CA ASP A 398 -25.52 -20.41 16.26
C ASP A 398 -24.82 -21.64 15.66
N THR A 399 -23.72 -21.47 14.92
CA THR A 399 -22.91 -22.57 14.37
C THR A 399 -22.24 -23.42 15.45
N LEU A 400 -21.83 -22.81 16.57
CA LEU A 400 -21.24 -23.47 17.74
C LEU A 400 -22.29 -24.15 18.65
N GLY A 401 -23.57 -24.15 18.28
CA GLY A 401 -24.64 -24.81 19.07
C GLY A 401 -24.95 -24.12 20.40
N VAL A 402 -24.58 -22.84 20.55
CA VAL A 402 -24.81 -22.05 21.77
C VAL A 402 -26.29 -21.72 21.86
N ARG A 403 -27.07 -22.56 22.56
CA ARG A 403 -28.53 -22.45 22.71
C ARG A 403 -28.96 -21.04 23.12
N ARG A 404 -30.10 -20.60 22.58
CA ARG A 404 -30.81 -19.40 23.07
C ARG A 404 -31.43 -19.77 24.43
N ALA A 405 -31.18 -18.98 25.47
CA ALA A 405 -31.65 -19.27 26.83
C ALA A 405 -33.15 -18.93 27.01
N ALA A 406 -34.02 -19.60 26.25
CA ALA A 406 -35.46 -19.31 26.18
C ALA A 406 -36.34 -20.48 25.69
N GLU A 407 -35.87 -21.74 25.75
CA GLU A 407 -36.68 -22.92 25.34
C GLU A 407 -37.65 -23.41 26.42
N GLU A 408 -37.58 -22.88 27.65
CA GLU A 408 -38.56 -23.10 28.72
C GLU A 408 -39.13 -21.76 29.23
N ASP A 409 -40.42 -21.55 28.98
CA ASP A 409 -41.33 -20.59 29.64
C ASP A 409 -41.11 -19.07 29.43
N THR A 410 -41.11 -18.57 28.18
CA THR A 410 -41.30 -17.14 27.87
C THR A 410 -42.14 -16.92 26.60
N ALA A 411 -42.89 -15.80 26.53
CA ALA A 411 -43.85 -15.50 25.46
C ALA A 411 -43.20 -15.20 24.08
N PRO A 412 -43.88 -15.50 22.96
CA PRO A 412 -43.36 -15.27 21.61
C PRO A 412 -43.19 -13.77 21.33
N GLY A 413 -41.94 -13.36 21.12
CA GLY A 413 -41.56 -11.95 20.87
C GLY A 413 -40.12 -11.60 21.29
N THR A 414 -39.49 -12.38 22.16
CA THR A 414 -38.14 -12.11 22.71
C THR A 414 -37.01 -12.85 21.96
N GLU A 415 -37.27 -13.40 20.77
CA GLU A 415 -36.39 -14.36 20.07
C GLU A 415 -35.16 -13.76 19.35
N GLY A 416 -34.85 -12.48 19.61
CA GLY A 416 -33.79 -11.74 18.92
C GLY A 416 -32.36 -12.03 19.41
N PRO A 417 -31.35 -11.51 18.72
CA PRO A 417 -29.96 -11.56 19.17
C PRO A 417 -29.76 -10.59 20.35
N THR A 418 -29.21 -11.09 21.46
CA THR A 418 -28.99 -10.33 22.70
C THR A 418 -27.51 -10.34 23.10
N LEU A 419 -27.04 -9.24 23.69
CA LEU A 419 -25.68 -9.15 24.20
C LEU A 419 -25.48 -10.07 25.42
N ALA A 420 -26.53 -10.26 26.23
CA ALA A 420 -26.54 -11.24 27.33
C ALA A 420 -26.09 -12.63 26.87
N ARG A 421 -26.64 -13.16 25.76
CA ARG A 421 -26.25 -14.46 25.19
C ARG A 421 -24.75 -14.56 24.85
N VAL A 422 -24.11 -13.46 24.46
CA VAL A 422 -22.66 -13.41 24.20
C VAL A 422 -21.88 -13.49 25.51
N LEU A 423 -22.28 -12.71 26.51
CA LEU A 423 -21.66 -12.69 27.84
C LEU A 423 -21.81 -14.04 28.53
N ASP A 424 -23.00 -14.64 28.52
CA ASP A 424 -23.26 -15.93 29.18
C ASP A 424 -22.43 -17.06 28.55
N HIS A 425 -22.21 -17.04 27.23
CA HIS A 425 -21.32 -17.99 26.57
C HIS A 425 -19.83 -17.83 26.97
N LEU A 426 -19.34 -16.59 27.07
CA LEU A 426 -17.94 -16.32 27.41
C LEU A 426 -17.63 -16.53 28.89
N THR A 427 -18.62 -16.36 29.76
CA THR A 427 -18.48 -16.35 31.23
C THR A 427 -18.92 -17.65 31.91
N ALA A 428 -19.57 -18.57 31.19
CA ALA A 428 -19.91 -19.89 31.72
C ALA A 428 -18.65 -20.63 32.22
N PRO A 429 -18.71 -21.40 33.33
CA PRO A 429 -17.61 -22.27 33.73
C PRO A 429 -17.32 -23.29 32.64
N ALA A 430 -16.06 -23.70 32.45
CA ALA A 430 -15.74 -24.80 31.56
C ALA A 430 -16.38 -26.09 32.11
N ASP A 431 -17.16 -26.79 31.30
CA ASP A 431 -17.73 -28.08 31.70
C ASP A 431 -16.60 -29.12 31.74
N ASP A 432 -16.32 -29.67 32.92
CA ASP A 432 -15.41 -30.80 33.06
C ASP A 432 -15.88 -31.96 32.15
N PRO A 433 -14.97 -32.62 31.40
CA PRO A 433 -15.34 -33.73 30.53
C PRO A 433 -15.97 -34.85 31.38
N ALA A 434 -17.27 -35.06 31.19
CA ALA A 434 -18.11 -35.75 32.16
C ALA A 434 -17.58 -37.14 32.57
N THR A 435 -17.24 -37.28 33.85
CA THR A 435 -16.89 -38.57 34.45
C THR A 435 -18.03 -39.57 34.23
N PRO A 436 -17.79 -40.71 33.56
CA PRO A 436 -18.84 -41.69 33.31
C PRO A 436 -19.35 -42.31 34.64
N PRO A 437 -20.66 -42.57 34.78
CA PRO A 437 -21.24 -43.00 36.05
C PRO A 437 -20.73 -44.37 36.48
N ALA A 438 -20.11 -44.44 37.66
CA ALA A 438 -19.62 -45.68 38.24
C ALA A 438 -20.78 -46.60 38.71
N PRO A 439 -20.71 -47.92 38.48
CA PRO A 439 -21.72 -48.87 38.94
C PRO A 439 -21.69 -49.06 40.47
N ALA A 440 -22.85 -49.43 41.04
CA ALA A 440 -23.06 -49.49 42.48
C ALA A 440 -22.30 -50.63 43.19
N ALA A 441 -21.93 -50.39 44.46
CA ALA A 441 -21.22 -51.33 45.33
C ALA A 441 -22.13 -51.96 46.41
N PRO A 442 -21.83 -53.20 46.87
CA PRO A 442 -22.43 -53.79 48.06
C PRO A 442 -21.44 -53.94 49.25
N THR A 443 -21.85 -53.42 50.43
CA THR A 443 -21.84 -54.04 51.79
C THR A 443 -20.79 -55.16 52.10
N THR A 444 -20.04 -55.21 53.23
CA THR A 444 -20.23 -54.69 54.62
C THR A 444 -18.91 -54.81 55.48
N PRO A 445 -18.82 -54.44 56.79
CA PRO A 445 -17.57 -54.13 57.57
C PRO A 445 -16.96 -55.37 58.34
N PRO A 446 -15.96 -55.31 59.30
CA PRO A 446 -15.44 -54.16 60.11
C PRO A 446 -13.94 -54.05 60.58
N THR A 447 -13.48 -52.79 60.77
CA THR A 447 -12.95 -52.11 62.01
C THR A 447 -11.93 -52.81 62.97
N PRO A 448 -10.96 -52.14 63.70
CA PRO A 448 -10.30 -50.80 63.59
C PRO A 448 -8.72 -50.79 63.75
N GLN A 449 -8.12 -49.57 63.79
CA GLN A 449 -6.82 -49.10 64.38
C GLN A 449 -5.77 -48.54 63.37
N ALA A 450 -4.91 -47.54 63.68
CA ALA A 450 -4.97 -46.41 64.64
C ALA A 450 -3.88 -45.32 64.37
N THR A 451 -4.25 -44.03 64.45
CA THR A 451 -3.44 -42.82 64.80
C THR A 451 -2.16 -42.33 64.06
N THR A 452 -2.02 -40.99 64.06
CA THR A 452 -0.80 -40.13 64.09
C THR A 452 0.15 -39.94 62.88
N ALA A 453 -0.15 -38.90 62.09
CA ALA A 453 0.56 -37.59 62.02
C ALA A 453 1.99 -37.39 61.41
N SER A 454 2.08 -36.27 60.66
CA SER A 454 3.25 -35.39 60.38
C SER A 454 4.27 -35.73 59.26
N ALA A 455 4.66 -34.66 58.54
CA ALA A 455 5.65 -34.59 57.45
C ALA A 455 6.94 -33.86 57.97
N PRO A 456 7.83 -33.14 57.21
CA PRO A 456 8.00 -32.96 55.75
C PRO A 456 9.48 -32.93 55.21
N ARG A 457 9.67 -32.92 53.85
CA ARG A 457 10.53 -31.99 53.02
C ARG A 457 11.18 -32.58 51.73
N THR A 458 10.77 -32.05 50.57
CA THR A 458 11.53 -31.22 49.60
C THR A 458 12.94 -31.62 49.04
N ALA A 459 12.97 -32.04 47.75
CA ALA A 459 13.96 -31.74 46.66
C ALA A 459 15.45 -32.16 46.79
N PRO A 460 16.36 -32.02 45.77
CA PRO A 460 16.21 -31.60 44.35
C PRO A 460 16.89 -32.51 43.25
N HIS A 461 16.81 -32.08 41.97
CA HIS A 461 17.47 -32.61 40.72
C HIS A 461 18.98 -32.21 40.57
N PRO A 462 19.75 -32.44 39.46
CA PRO A 462 19.54 -33.12 38.13
C PRO A 462 20.61 -34.25 37.90
N PRO A 463 21.37 -34.51 36.77
CA PRO A 463 21.33 -34.10 35.34
C PRO A 463 21.76 -35.14 34.22
N THR A 464 21.66 -34.72 32.94
CA THR A 464 22.41 -35.08 31.68
C THR A 464 22.42 -36.49 31.03
N GLY A 465 22.13 -36.54 29.71
CA GLY A 465 22.40 -37.61 28.71
C GLY A 465 21.89 -37.23 27.30
N GLU A 466 22.45 -37.72 26.18
CA GLU A 466 22.32 -37.05 24.84
C GLU A 466 22.10 -37.98 23.60
N ALA A 467 21.07 -37.66 22.78
CA ALA A 467 20.83 -37.97 21.34
C ALA A 467 20.74 -39.46 20.84
N PRO A 468 20.25 -39.76 19.60
CA PRO A 468 19.58 -38.92 18.57
C PRO A 468 18.16 -39.42 18.13
N ALA A 469 17.54 -38.76 17.15
CA ALA A 469 16.16 -39.00 16.65
C ALA A 469 16.06 -39.91 15.40
N PRO A 470 14.83 -40.21 14.93
CA PRO A 470 14.50 -39.85 13.54
C PRO A 470 13.14 -39.11 13.36
N ALA A 471 13.06 -38.37 12.25
CA ALA A 471 12.03 -37.41 11.89
C ALA A 471 10.58 -37.91 11.74
N GLU A 472 9.63 -37.07 12.17
CA GLU A 472 8.35 -36.85 11.49
C GLU A 472 8.15 -35.34 11.21
N THR A 473 7.13 -35.03 10.40
CA THR A 473 6.92 -33.76 9.68
C THR A 473 6.91 -32.49 10.55
N LEU A 474 7.64 -31.45 10.09
CA LEU A 474 7.50 -30.08 10.58
C LEU A 474 6.12 -29.52 10.18
N ALA A 475 5.24 -29.36 11.16
CA ALA A 475 4.34 -28.21 11.20
C ALA A 475 5.11 -27.03 11.83
N ASP A 476 4.85 -25.80 11.40
CA ASP A 476 5.45 -24.63 12.04
C ASP A 476 4.81 -24.40 13.42
N PRO A 477 5.59 -24.25 14.50
CA PRO A 477 5.06 -24.09 15.86
C PRO A 477 4.69 -22.63 16.21
N GLU A 478 4.70 -21.70 15.25
CA GLU A 478 4.47 -20.27 15.49
C GLU A 478 2.96 -19.86 15.51
N ASP A 479 2.04 -20.75 15.09
CA ASP A 479 0.59 -20.47 15.07
C ASP A 479 -0.11 -20.60 16.45
N ASP A 480 0.48 -21.29 17.42
CA ASP A 480 -0.21 -21.67 18.69
C ASP A 480 -0.17 -20.55 19.77
N ASP A 481 0.67 -19.52 19.59
CA ASP A 481 0.85 -18.42 20.56
C ASP A 481 -0.20 -17.30 20.40
N ASP A 482 -0.85 -17.17 19.23
CA ASP A 482 -1.85 -16.10 18.93
C ASP A 482 -3.17 -16.25 19.72
N LEU A 483 -3.42 -17.45 20.27
CA LEU A 483 -4.53 -17.74 21.17
C LEU A 483 -4.12 -17.78 22.65
N GLY A 484 -2.82 -17.58 22.95
CA GLY A 484 -2.15 -17.68 24.25
C GLY A 484 -2.51 -16.58 25.28
N GLY A 485 -3.81 -16.31 25.44
CA GLY A 485 -4.32 -15.27 26.33
C GLY A 485 -5.82 -15.05 26.25
N THR A 486 -6.61 -16.03 25.79
CA THR A 486 -8.09 -15.97 25.80
C THR A 486 -8.69 -17.21 26.46
N THR A 487 -9.93 -17.12 26.96
CA THR A 487 -10.61 -18.30 27.53
C THR A 487 -10.87 -19.35 26.45
N THR A 488 -10.96 -20.64 26.79
CA THR A 488 -11.16 -21.72 25.80
C THR A 488 -12.39 -21.53 24.91
N ARG A 489 -13.48 -20.93 25.44
CA ARG A 489 -14.66 -20.56 24.65
C ARG A 489 -14.43 -19.30 23.81
N GLY A 490 -13.68 -18.32 24.32
CA GLY A 490 -13.18 -17.19 23.55
C GLY A 490 -12.34 -17.62 22.34
N ALA A 491 -11.35 -18.49 22.54
CA ALA A 491 -10.51 -19.06 21.48
C ALA A 491 -11.34 -19.79 20.40
N ALA A 492 -12.32 -20.60 20.79
CA ALA A 492 -13.21 -21.29 19.86
C ALA A 492 -14.09 -20.31 19.04
N LEU A 493 -14.59 -19.25 19.68
CA LEU A 493 -15.37 -18.20 19.03
C LEU A 493 -14.50 -17.34 18.09
N ALA A 494 -13.28 -17.00 18.50
CA ALA A 494 -12.28 -16.33 17.69
C ALA A 494 -11.94 -17.13 16.43
N ALA A 495 -11.61 -18.42 16.57
CA ALA A 495 -11.33 -19.30 15.44
C ALA A 495 -12.53 -19.41 14.48
N GLY A 496 -13.76 -19.49 15.01
CA GLY A 496 -14.99 -19.48 14.21
C GLY A 496 -15.21 -18.17 13.44
N LEU A 497 -14.89 -17.02 14.04
CA LEU A 497 -14.93 -15.69 13.39
C LEU A 497 -13.87 -15.58 12.30
N SER A 498 -12.61 -15.93 12.59
CA SER A 498 -11.50 -15.93 11.62
C SER A 498 -11.81 -16.83 10.41
N ALA A 499 -12.33 -18.04 10.65
CA ALA A 499 -12.76 -18.94 9.58
C ALA A 499 -13.94 -18.37 8.76
N GLN A 500 -14.85 -17.61 9.37
CA GLN A 500 -15.93 -16.95 8.63
C GLN A 500 -15.44 -15.77 7.79
N LEU A 501 -14.52 -14.96 8.31
CA LEU A 501 -13.89 -13.86 7.58
C LEU A 501 -13.11 -14.39 6.36
N ALA A 502 -12.25 -15.40 6.56
CA ALA A 502 -11.50 -16.02 5.47
C ALA A 502 -12.40 -16.62 4.36
N ARG A 503 -13.59 -17.16 4.71
CA ARG A 503 -14.58 -17.63 3.73
C ARG A 503 -15.19 -16.50 2.91
N GLU A 504 -15.44 -15.34 3.52
CA GLU A 504 -16.02 -14.17 2.84
C GLU A 504 -14.96 -13.43 1.99
N GLU A 505 -13.73 -13.27 2.49
CA GLU A 505 -12.59 -12.74 1.71
C GLU A 505 -12.29 -13.61 0.49
N ALA A 506 -12.24 -14.94 0.66
CA ALA A 506 -12.09 -15.88 -0.44
C ALA A 506 -13.31 -15.90 -1.39
N ALA A 507 -14.47 -15.36 -1.00
CA ALA A 507 -15.62 -15.17 -1.89
C ALA A 507 -15.50 -13.87 -2.70
N ALA A 508 -15.13 -12.75 -2.05
CA ALA A 508 -14.87 -11.49 -2.72
C ALA A 508 -13.76 -11.61 -3.79
N GLN A 509 -12.66 -12.29 -3.47
CA GLN A 509 -11.59 -12.57 -4.44
C GLN A 509 -12.08 -13.37 -5.65
N ARG A 510 -12.97 -14.35 -5.46
CA ARG A 510 -13.56 -15.13 -6.56
C ARG A 510 -14.54 -14.31 -7.41
N ALA A 511 -15.27 -13.37 -6.80
CA ALA A 511 -16.13 -12.44 -7.53
C ALA A 511 -15.30 -11.50 -8.42
N GLY A 512 -14.28 -10.84 -7.86
CA GLY A 512 -13.40 -9.94 -8.61
C GLY A 512 -12.63 -10.63 -9.74
N ALA A 513 -12.12 -11.85 -9.50
CA ALA A 513 -11.43 -12.63 -10.53
C ALA A 513 -12.34 -13.10 -11.67
N GLY A 514 -13.67 -13.15 -11.47
CA GLY A 514 -14.64 -13.56 -12.49
C GLY A 514 -14.77 -12.59 -13.66
N THR A 515 -14.48 -11.31 -13.46
CA THR A 515 -14.61 -10.24 -14.47
C THR A 515 -13.44 -10.20 -15.46
N ALA A 516 -12.31 -10.85 -15.13
CA ALA A 516 -11.09 -10.87 -15.94
C ALA A 516 -11.17 -11.84 -17.16
N ALA A 517 -12.19 -11.66 -18.01
CA ALA A 517 -12.34 -12.42 -19.24
C ALA A 517 -11.19 -12.13 -20.23
N PRO A 518 -10.71 -13.13 -20.99
CA PRO A 518 -9.58 -12.95 -21.91
C PRO A 518 -9.98 -12.04 -23.09
N THR A 519 -9.38 -10.85 -23.16
CA THR A 519 -9.74 -9.80 -24.13
C THR A 519 -9.42 -10.17 -25.58
N THR A 520 -10.48 -10.40 -26.38
CA THR A 520 -10.40 -10.38 -27.85
C THR A 520 -10.58 -8.96 -28.39
N PRO A 521 -9.73 -8.45 -29.29
CA PRO A 521 -9.81 -7.07 -29.77
C PRO A 521 -10.89 -6.89 -30.84
N ALA A 522 -11.98 -6.22 -30.51
CA ALA A 522 -12.99 -5.74 -31.46
C ALA A 522 -13.52 -4.36 -31.03
N ALA A 523 -13.74 -3.46 -31.98
CA ALA A 523 -13.97 -2.04 -31.71
C ALA A 523 -15.42 -1.69 -31.35
N ALA A 524 -15.58 -0.79 -30.38
CA ALA A 524 -16.72 0.12 -30.25
C ALA A 524 -16.18 1.49 -29.79
N ALA A 525 -16.80 2.59 -30.25
CA ALA A 525 -16.37 3.94 -29.92
C ALA A 525 -17.36 4.62 -28.97
N GLY A 526 -16.85 5.11 -27.84
CA GLY A 526 -17.57 5.88 -26.83
C GLY A 526 -16.56 6.68 -26.00
N ALA A 527 -16.96 7.83 -25.46
CA ALA A 527 -16.01 8.77 -24.86
C ALA A 527 -15.54 8.33 -23.46
N VAL A 528 -14.28 7.90 -23.38
CA VAL A 528 -13.49 7.79 -22.14
C VAL A 528 -12.17 8.54 -22.38
N GLY A 529 -11.68 9.23 -21.35
CA GLY A 529 -10.44 10.02 -21.45
C GLY A 529 -9.21 9.16 -21.74
N PRO A 530 -8.17 9.71 -22.41
CA PRO A 530 -7.02 8.94 -22.88
C PRO A 530 -6.17 8.29 -21.77
N ASP A 531 -6.27 8.77 -20.53
CA ASP A 531 -5.48 8.27 -19.40
C ASP A 531 -5.94 6.92 -18.85
N ALA A 532 -7.19 6.50 -19.09
CA ALA A 532 -7.69 5.18 -18.68
C ALA A 532 -7.00 4.03 -19.46
N ALA A 533 -6.44 4.30 -20.63
CA ALA A 533 -5.78 3.31 -21.48
C ALA A 533 -4.28 3.09 -21.13
N LEU A 534 -3.85 3.48 -19.93
CA LEU A 534 -2.45 3.44 -19.49
C LEU A 534 -2.09 2.25 -18.58
N TRP A 535 -3.08 1.51 -18.06
CA TRP A 535 -2.89 0.58 -16.95
C TRP A 535 -2.75 -0.90 -17.37
N ASP A 536 -2.35 -1.75 -16.43
CA ASP A 536 -2.25 -3.21 -16.54
C ASP A 536 -2.74 -3.77 -15.19
N ASP A 537 -4.06 -3.85 -15.02
CA ASP A 537 -4.74 -3.89 -13.72
C ASP A 537 -4.53 -5.18 -12.91
N GLY A 538 -3.87 -6.19 -13.49
CA GLY A 538 -3.65 -7.52 -12.89
C GLY A 538 -2.66 -7.57 -11.72
N ALA A 539 -2.45 -6.46 -10.99
CA ALA A 539 -1.46 -6.33 -9.93
C ALA A 539 -1.88 -5.44 -8.74
N LEU A 540 -3.18 -5.12 -8.59
CA LEU A 540 -3.72 -4.41 -7.41
C LEU A 540 -4.57 -5.35 -6.53
N PRO A 541 -4.61 -5.15 -5.20
CA PRO A 541 -3.78 -4.23 -4.40
C PRO A 541 -2.33 -4.71 -4.28
N LEU A 542 -1.38 -3.78 -4.13
CA LEU A 542 0.06 -4.09 -4.10
C LEU A 542 0.56 -4.67 -2.77
N LEU A 543 -0.09 -4.34 -1.65
CA LEU A 543 0.16 -4.83 -0.30
C LEU A 543 -1.15 -4.68 0.52
N PRO A 544 -1.46 -5.56 1.49
CA PRO A 544 -2.54 -5.29 2.43
C PRO A 544 -2.15 -4.16 3.39
N LEU A 545 -3.06 -3.20 3.64
CA LEU A 545 -2.84 -2.09 4.57
C LEU A 545 -2.71 -2.50 6.05
N GLN A 546 -3.14 -3.70 6.41
CA GLN A 546 -3.06 -4.22 7.78
C GLN A 546 -2.34 -5.57 7.76
N PRO A 547 -1.53 -5.89 8.79
CA PRO A 547 -1.11 -7.27 9.02
C PRO A 547 -2.34 -8.18 9.27
N PRO A 548 -2.21 -9.51 9.16
CA PRO A 548 -3.25 -10.41 9.65
C PRO A 548 -3.56 -10.09 11.12
N ARG A 549 -4.85 -9.93 11.42
CA ARG A 549 -5.33 -9.63 12.78
C ARG A 549 -5.32 -10.91 13.62
N SER A 550 -4.87 -10.80 14.86
CA SER A 550 -4.93 -11.91 15.83
C SER A 550 -6.37 -12.38 16.06
N GLY A 551 -6.55 -13.65 16.46
CA GLY A 551 -7.85 -14.17 16.88
C GLY A 551 -8.45 -13.35 18.03
N ARG A 552 -7.60 -12.88 18.94
CA ARG A 552 -7.95 -11.97 20.05
C ARG A 552 -8.47 -10.62 19.56
N GLU A 553 -7.81 -9.97 18.60
CA GLU A 553 -8.29 -8.71 17.99
C GLU A 553 -9.62 -8.89 17.26
N ILE A 554 -9.77 -9.98 16.51
CA ILE A 554 -11.00 -10.31 15.80
C ILE A 554 -12.15 -10.45 16.81
N LEU A 555 -11.99 -11.25 17.87
CA LEU A 555 -13.01 -11.41 18.90
C LEU A 555 -13.34 -10.08 19.61
N THR A 556 -12.32 -9.31 20.00
CA THR A 556 -12.47 -8.00 20.66
C THR A 556 -13.31 -7.04 19.80
N ALA A 557 -13.04 -6.97 18.50
CA ALA A 557 -13.78 -6.11 17.57
C ALA A 557 -15.26 -6.52 17.46
N HIS A 558 -15.56 -7.83 17.40
CA HIS A 558 -16.94 -8.32 17.26
C HIS A 558 -17.76 -8.16 18.54
N ILE A 559 -17.15 -8.34 19.73
CA ILE A 559 -17.80 -8.03 21.00
C ILE A 559 -18.04 -6.52 21.11
N THR A 560 -17.05 -5.68 20.78
CA THR A 560 -17.20 -4.21 20.78
C THR A 560 -18.35 -3.78 19.87
N ALA A 561 -18.43 -4.33 18.65
CA ALA A 561 -19.53 -4.08 17.73
C ALA A 561 -20.91 -4.44 18.32
N MET A 562 -21.04 -5.60 18.98
CA MET A 562 -22.28 -6.00 19.64
C MET A 562 -22.64 -5.10 20.84
N VAL A 563 -21.66 -4.66 21.62
CA VAL A 563 -21.88 -3.69 22.71
C VAL A 563 -22.35 -2.34 22.17
N CYS A 564 -21.73 -1.83 21.10
CA CYS A 564 -22.18 -0.60 20.44
C CYS A 564 -23.62 -0.73 19.91
N CYS A 565 -23.97 -1.83 19.25
CA CYS A 565 -25.35 -2.05 18.76
C CYS A 565 -26.36 -2.11 19.91
N ALA A 566 -26.02 -2.77 21.02
CA ALA A 566 -26.86 -2.77 22.22
C ALA A 566 -26.99 -1.37 22.85
N ALA A 567 -25.93 -0.57 22.86
CA ALA A 567 -25.97 0.81 23.38
C ALA A 567 -26.89 1.71 22.53
N MET A 568 -26.76 1.66 21.20
CA MET A 568 -27.60 2.44 20.28
C MET A 568 -29.07 2.05 20.41
N ASP A 569 -29.37 0.75 20.36
CA ASP A 569 -30.75 0.26 20.34
C ASP A 569 -31.46 0.30 21.71
N THR A 570 -30.73 0.46 22.83
CA THR A 570 -31.31 0.36 24.19
C THR A 570 -31.09 1.55 25.11
N ALA A 571 -30.04 2.35 24.89
CA ALA A 571 -29.67 3.50 25.72
C ALA A 571 -29.61 4.83 24.95
N GLY A 572 -29.90 4.83 23.64
CA GLY A 572 -29.96 6.06 22.83
C GLY A 572 -28.59 6.61 22.40
N ALA A 573 -27.54 5.80 22.47
CA ALA A 573 -26.24 6.14 21.91
C ALA A 573 -26.32 6.31 20.37
N THR A 574 -25.38 7.05 19.79
CA THR A 574 -25.26 7.22 18.33
C THR A 574 -23.88 6.77 17.82
N PRO A 575 -23.78 6.36 16.55
CA PRO A 575 -22.49 6.13 15.92
C PRO A 575 -21.76 7.46 15.69
N GLY A 576 -20.43 7.42 15.72
CA GLY A 576 -19.57 8.58 15.51
C GLY A 576 -18.22 8.20 14.91
N LEU A 577 -17.48 9.22 14.49
CA LEU A 577 -16.12 9.09 13.95
C LEU A 577 -15.12 9.83 14.86
N ASP A 578 -14.17 9.07 15.40
CA ASP A 578 -12.96 9.62 15.99
C ASP A 578 -11.84 9.57 14.94
N TRP A 579 -11.30 10.72 14.56
CA TRP A 579 -10.34 10.79 13.44
C TRP A 579 -9.00 10.10 13.70
N LEU A 580 -8.70 9.70 14.93
CA LEU A 580 -7.44 9.05 15.30
C LEU A 580 -7.61 7.58 15.68
N ASP A 581 -8.74 7.23 16.29
CA ASP A 581 -9.05 5.88 16.76
C ASP A 581 -10.01 5.12 15.82
N GLY A 582 -10.77 5.83 14.98
CA GLY A 582 -11.73 5.28 14.02
C GLY A 582 -13.19 5.33 14.52
N PRO A 583 -14.00 4.30 14.27
CA PRO A 583 -15.38 4.21 14.78
C PRO A 583 -15.47 4.47 16.29
N SER A 584 -16.35 5.38 16.73
CA SER A 584 -16.56 5.70 18.15
C SER A 584 -18.04 5.79 18.50
N LEU A 585 -18.37 5.45 19.75
CA LEU A 585 -19.74 5.46 20.28
C LEU A 585 -19.96 6.78 21.04
N LEU A 586 -21.09 7.45 20.79
CA LEU A 586 -21.41 8.74 21.39
C LEU A 586 -22.67 8.67 22.28
N PHE A 587 -22.65 9.37 23.41
CA PHE A 587 -23.81 9.64 24.26
C PHE A 587 -23.93 11.17 24.42
N ASP A 588 -25.10 11.75 24.11
CA ASP A 588 -25.33 13.20 24.09
C ASP A 588 -24.25 14.01 23.31
N GLY A 589 -23.65 13.39 22.29
CA GLY A 589 -22.56 13.95 21.48
C GLY A 589 -21.15 13.82 22.09
N ALA A 590 -21.00 13.31 23.31
CA ALA A 590 -19.72 13.00 23.94
C ALA A 590 -19.29 11.56 23.67
N ARG A 591 -18.00 11.33 23.41
CA ARG A 591 -17.44 9.99 23.19
C ARG A 591 -17.47 9.15 24.48
N ALA A 592 -17.96 7.92 24.38
CA ALA A 592 -17.92 6.96 25.47
C ALA A 592 -16.47 6.56 25.79
N ALA A 593 -16.07 6.73 27.06
CA ALA A 593 -14.79 6.26 27.60
C ALA A 593 -14.84 4.76 27.94
N ASP A 594 -13.68 4.18 28.24
CA ASP A 594 -13.47 2.90 28.95
C ASP A 594 -14.11 1.60 28.40
N LEU A 595 -14.85 1.67 27.30
CA LEU A 595 -15.36 0.48 26.58
C LEU A 595 -14.25 -0.50 26.18
N ALA A 596 -13.14 0.02 25.62
CA ALA A 596 -12.04 -0.80 25.11
C ALA A 596 -11.35 -1.65 26.19
N PRO A 597 -10.89 -1.11 27.35
CA PRO A 597 -10.33 -1.94 28.41
C PRO A 597 -11.37 -2.89 29.03
N SER A 598 -12.65 -2.49 29.13
CA SER A 598 -13.72 -3.35 29.65
C SER A 598 -14.01 -4.57 28.75
N VAL A 599 -14.00 -4.40 27.41
CA VAL A 599 -14.12 -5.54 26.49
C VAL A 599 -12.85 -6.40 26.49
N LEU A 600 -11.66 -5.79 26.60
CA LEU A 600 -10.41 -6.54 26.66
C LEU A 600 -10.34 -7.44 27.90
N SER A 601 -10.77 -6.94 29.07
CA SER A 601 -10.86 -7.73 30.30
C SER A 601 -11.69 -9.00 30.12
N LEU A 602 -12.87 -8.89 29.47
CA LEU A 602 -13.73 -10.03 29.16
C LEU A 602 -13.09 -11.02 28.19
N VAL A 603 -12.37 -10.53 27.17
CA VAL A 603 -11.69 -11.38 26.18
C VAL A 603 -10.52 -12.16 26.78
N GLU A 604 -9.71 -11.49 27.61
CA GLU A 604 -8.46 -12.06 28.12
C GLU A 604 -8.65 -12.89 29.39
N THR A 605 -9.49 -12.42 30.32
CA THR A 605 -9.69 -13.06 31.63
C THR A 605 -11.00 -13.83 31.77
N GLY A 606 -11.97 -13.57 30.89
CA GLY A 606 -13.34 -14.04 31.03
C GLY A 606 -14.19 -13.24 32.03
N ASP A 607 -13.64 -12.22 32.71
CA ASP A 607 -14.38 -11.40 33.67
C ASP A 607 -15.31 -10.40 32.96
N PRO A 608 -16.64 -10.51 33.14
CA PRO A 608 -17.60 -9.55 32.59
C PRO A 608 -17.81 -8.32 33.50
N GLY A 609 -17.24 -8.29 34.71
CA GLY A 609 -17.49 -7.27 35.74
C GLY A 609 -17.34 -5.84 35.22
N PRO A 610 -16.15 -5.42 34.76
CA PRO A 610 -15.91 -4.07 34.26
C PRO A 610 -16.88 -3.65 33.14
N LEU A 611 -17.24 -4.57 32.25
CA LEU A 611 -18.18 -4.32 31.15
C LEU A 611 -19.63 -4.25 31.64
N ARG A 612 -20.03 -5.05 32.63
CA ARG A 612 -21.36 -5.01 33.26
C ARG A 612 -21.58 -3.75 34.06
N ASP A 613 -20.57 -3.29 34.81
CA ASP A 613 -20.63 -2.04 35.57
C ASP A 613 -20.74 -0.83 34.62
N TRP A 614 -19.87 -0.76 33.59
CA TRP A 614 -19.89 0.25 32.53
C TRP A 614 -21.25 0.30 31.78
N MET A 615 -21.81 -0.86 31.43
CA MET A 615 -23.14 -0.93 30.81
C MET A 615 -24.24 -0.44 31.75
N THR A 616 -24.13 -0.72 33.05
CA THR A 616 -25.14 -0.34 34.05
C THR A 616 -25.13 1.17 34.30
N GLU A 617 -23.96 1.79 34.36
CA GLU A 617 -23.80 3.25 34.47
C GLU A 617 -24.43 3.98 33.27
N LEU A 618 -24.23 3.45 32.06
CA LEU A 618 -24.78 4.00 30.81
C LEU A 618 -26.20 3.52 30.49
N GLY A 619 -26.86 2.77 31.38
CA GLY A 619 -28.24 2.31 31.23
C GLY A 619 -28.48 1.28 30.11
N ILE A 620 -27.41 0.69 29.56
CA ILE A 620 -27.46 -0.30 28.46
C ILE A 620 -28.14 -1.58 28.94
N ARG A 621 -29.00 -2.16 28.11
CA ARG A 621 -29.86 -3.30 28.45
C ARG A 621 -29.47 -4.55 27.67
N PRO A 622 -28.46 -5.33 28.11
CA PRO A 622 -27.90 -6.44 27.34
C PRO A 622 -28.90 -7.58 27.07
N GLU A 623 -30.00 -7.64 27.83
CA GLU A 623 -31.08 -8.62 27.69
C GLU A 623 -32.09 -8.29 26.59
N LYS A 624 -32.11 -7.05 26.08
CA LYS A 624 -33.01 -6.66 24.99
C LYS A 624 -32.49 -7.15 23.63
N PRO A 625 -33.39 -7.49 22.67
CA PRO A 625 -33.01 -7.85 21.32
C PRO A 625 -32.45 -6.65 20.55
N VAL A 626 -31.33 -6.87 19.88
CA VAL A 626 -30.63 -5.90 19.02
C VAL A 626 -31.08 -6.05 17.56
N ARG A 627 -31.16 -4.95 16.82
CA ARG A 627 -31.46 -4.96 15.38
C ARG A 627 -30.17 -5.21 14.60
N LEU A 628 -30.14 -6.31 13.85
CA LEU A 628 -29.01 -6.68 12.98
C LEU A 628 -29.43 -6.62 11.50
N VAL A 629 -28.44 -6.64 10.61
CA VAL A 629 -28.59 -6.61 9.14
C VAL A 629 -28.70 -8.03 8.59
#